data_AF-A0A7W4UCZ8-F1
#
_entry.id   AF-A0A7W4UCZ8-F1
#
_cell.length_a   1.000
_cell.length_b   1.000
_cell.length_c   1.000
_cell.angle_alpha   90.00
_cell.angle_beta   90.00
_cell.angle_gamma   90.00
#
_symmetry.space_group_name_H-M   'P 1'
#
loop_
_entity.id
_entity.type
_entity.pdbx_description
1 polymer ?
#
loop_
_entity_poly.entity_id
_entity_poly.type
_entity_poly.pdbx_seq_one_letter_code
_entity_poly.pdbx_strand_id
1 'polypeptide(L)'
;MTVVPGCDFLGLNDRGEAVGTGLLAGELVGYVWSARTAEVTYLPALDAGGSSGGWDISRSGRVVGYSGLNLTAVRWTSARGRS
;
A
#
# COMPACT_ATOMS: atom_id res chain seq x y z
N MET A 1 11.38 7.61 18.04
CA MET A 1 11.69 7.05 16.70
C MET A 1 10.74 5.89 16.48
N THR A 2 9.96 5.90 15.40
CA THR A 2 9.00 4.83 15.08
C THR A 2 9.56 4.03 13.91
N VAL A 3 9.73 2.73 14.10
CA VAL A 3 10.11 1.81 13.03
C VAL A 3 8.84 1.42 12.30
N VAL A 4 8.83 1.60 10.98
CA VAL A 4 7.69 1.25 10.15
C VAL A 4 8.04 0.03 9.32
N PRO A 5 7.15 -0.98 9.19
CA PRO A 5 7.40 -2.15 8.36
C PRO A 5 7.50 -1.75 6.90
N GLY A 6 8.55 -2.17 6.20
CA GLY A 6 8.72 -1.90 4.77
C GLY A 6 10.17 -1.86 4.34
N CYS A 7 10.38 -2.06 3.04
CA CYS A 7 11.70 -1.95 2.42
C CYS A 7 11.91 -0.54 1.86
N ASP A 8 10.83 0.14 1.43
CA ASP A 8 10.86 1.49 0.85
C ASP A 8 9.57 2.28 1.16
N PHE A 9 9.71 3.56 1.56
CA PHE A 9 8.60 4.53 1.59
C PHE A 9 8.60 5.38 0.33
N LEU A 10 7.47 5.39 -0.37
CA LEU A 10 7.33 6.09 -1.65
C LEU A 10 6.35 7.27 -1.58
N GLY A 11 5.41 7.26 -0.63
CA GLY A 11 4.48 8.38 -0.41
C GLY A 11 3.99 8.51 1.02
N LEU A 12 3.59 9.72 1.41
CA LEU A 12 3.04 10.09 2.71
C LEU A 12 1.99 11.18 2.51
N ASN A 13 0.85 11.08 3.19
CA ASN A 13 -0.16 12.13 3.18
C ASN A 13 -0.28 12.88 4.52
N ASP A 14 -1.03 13.99 4.50
CA ASP A 14 -1.28 14.86 5.67
C ASP A 14 -2.02 14.17 6.83
N ARG A 15 -2.55 12.95 6.64
CA ARG A 15 -3.17 12.16 7.71
C ARG A 15 -2.15 11.33 8.49
N GLY A 16 -0.90 11.29 8.03
CA GLY A 16 0.15 10.43 8.58
C GLY A 16 0.05 9.00 8.07
N GLU A 17 -0.58 8.79 6.90
CA GLU A 17 -0.59 7.49 6.23
C GLU A 17 0.55 7.46 5.22
N ALA A 18 1.39 6.43 5.30
CA ALA A 18 2.52 6.23 4.43
C ALA A 18 2.31 5.00 3.55
N VAL A 19 2.73 5.06 2.30
CA VAL A 19 2.65 3.97 1.34
C VAL A 19 4.05 3.52 0.91
N GLY A 20 4.18 2.24 0.63
CA GLY A 20 5.43 1.68 0.17
C GLY A 20 5.29 0.24 -0.32
N THR A 21 6.44 -0.41 -0.39
CA THR A 21 6.57 -1.84 -0.71
C THR A 21 7.30 -2.54 0.42
N GLY A 22 6.78 -3.69 0.83
CA GLY A 22 7.34 -4.53 1.87
C GLY A 22 7.34 -6.00 1.47
N LEU A 23 7.73 -6.86 2.39
CA LEU A 23 7.71 -8.31 2.21
C LEU A 23 6.67 -8.94 3.13
N LEU A 24 5.79 -9.76 2.56
CA LEU A 24 4.86 -10.61 3.31
C LEU A 24 5.07 -12.05 2.87
N ALA A 25 5.54 -12.88 3.80
CA ALA A 25 5.87 -14.29 3.53
C ALA A 25 6.85 -14.50 2.35
N GLY A 26 7.75 -13.54 2.11
CA GLY A 26 8.74 -13.60 1.02
C GLY A 26 8.31 -12.94 -0.29
N GLU A 27 7.05 -12.52 -0.41
CA GLU A 27 6.51 -11.86 -1.60
C GLU A 27 6.49 -10.34 -1.45
N LEU A 28 6.78 -9.63 -2.54
CA LEU A 28 6.66 -8.16 -2.59
C LEU A 28 5.19 -7.74 -2.54
N VAL A 29 4.85 -6.97 -1.51
CA VAL A 29 3.49 -6.48 -1.29
C VAL A 29 3.49 -4.99 -1.00
N GLY A 30 2.58 -4.28 -1.67
CA GLY A 30 2.30 -2.90 -1.37
C GLY A 30 1.61 -2.80 -0.02
N TYR A 31 1.86 -1.73 0.73
CA TYR A 31 1.18 -1.53 2.01
C TYR A 31 0.88 -0.06 2.25
N VAL A 32 -0.11 0.18 3.11
CA VAL A 32 -0.37 1.47 3.75
C VAL A 32 -0.16 1.29 5.24
N TRP A 33 0.70 2.12 5.82
CA TRP A 33 0.88 2.21 7.27
C TRP A 33 0.22 3.49 7.80
N SER A 34 -0.48 3.39 8.91
CA SER A 34 -1.09 4.51 9.61
C SER A 34 -0.27 4.89 10.84
N ALA A 35 0.31 6.09 10.86
CA ALA A 35 1.02 6.60 12.05
C ALA A 35 0.12 6.76 13.27
N ARG A 36 -1.18 6.94 13.06
CA ARG A 36 -2.15 7.18 14.13
C ARG A 36 -2.57 5.90 14.83
N THR A 37 -2.68 4.80 14.09
CA THR A 37 -3.14 3.50 14.63
C THR A 37 -2.02 2.47 14.73
N ALA A 38 -0.85 2.75 14.16
CA ALA A 38 0.26 1.81 14.00
C ALA A 38 -0.09 0.54 13.20
N GLU A 39 -1.18 0.58 12.43
CA GLU A 39 -1.65 -0.56 11.64
C GLU A 39 -1.08 -0.55 10.22
N VAL A 40 -0.90 -1.75 9.66
CA VAL A 40 -0.52 -1.96 8.27
C VAL A 40 -1.68 -2.62 7.53
N THR A 41 -2.09 -2.02 6.41
CA THR A 41 -3.03 -2.60 5.46
C THR A 41 -2.28 -2.98 4.20
N TYR A 42 -2.31 -4.26 3.83
CA TYR A 42 -1.70 -4.72 2.59
C TYR A 42 -2.58 -4.40 1.38
N LEU A 43 -1.92 -4.03 0.29
CA LEU A 43 -2.53 -3.74 -1.00
C LEU A 43 -2.54 -5.03 -1.83
N PRO A 44 -3.70 -5.60 -2.15
CA PRO A 44 -3.76 -6.85 -2.88
C PRO A 44 -3.20 -6.71 -4.31
N ALA A 45 -2.54 -7.77 -4.78
CA ALA A 45 -2.21 -7.94 -6.17
C ALA A 45 -3.48 -8.23 -7.01
N LEU A 46 -3.46 -7.90 -8.30
CA LEU A 46 -4.56 -8.15 -9.24
C LEU A 46 -4.69 -9.64 -9.58
N ASP A 47 -3.56 -10.32 -9.70
CA ASP A 47 -3.43 -11.74 -10.00
C ASP A 47 -2.82 -12.49 -8.81
N ALA A 48 -3.18 -13.77 -8.70
CA ALA A 48 -2.63 -14.64 -7.66
C ALA A 48 -1.13 -14.85 -7.90
N GLY A 49 -0.32 -14.63 -6.87
CA GLY A 49 1.14 -14.76 -6.96
C GLY A 49 1.86 -13.59 -7.64
N GLY A 50 1.17 -12.49 -7.94
CA GLY A 50 1.80 -11.26 -8.43
C GLY A 50 2.25 -10.34 -7.29
N SER A 51 3.18 -9.43 -7.61
CA SER A 51 3.64 -8.40 -6.67
C SER A 51 2.71 -7.18 -6.68
N SER A 52 2.74 -6.41 -5.59
CA SER A 52 2.12 -5.08 -5.56
C SER A 52 3.06 -4.07 -4.91
N GLY A 53 2.84 -2.79 -5.20
CA GLY A 53 3.59 -1.69 -4.58
C GLY A 53 2.88 -0.37 -4.78
N GLY A 54 2.82 0.45 -3.74
CA GLY A 54 2.21 1.78 -3.82
C GLY A 54 3.26 2.87 -3.99
N TRP A 55 3.04 3.78 -4.93
CA TRP A 55 3.93 4.90 -5.25
C TRP A 55 3.51 6.19 -4.56
N ASP A 56 2.21 6.46 -4.48
CA ASP A 56 1.68 7.69 -3.88
C ASP A 56 0.31 7.46 -3.23
N ILE A 57 -0.01 8.30 -2.27
CA ILE A 57 -1.26 8.27 -1.50
C ILE A 57 -1.86 9.68 -1.38
N SER A 58 -3.08 9.82 -1.87
CA SER A 58 -3.82 11.07 -1.72
C SER A 58 -4.27 11.31 -0.27
N ARG A 59 -4.61 12.55 0.07
CA ARG A 59 -5.22 12.92 1.36
C ARG A 59 -6.51 12.13 1.69
N SER A 60 -7.21 11.63 0.68
CA SER A 60 -8.42 10.81 0.85
C SER A 60 -8.14 9.31 1.03
N GLY A 61 -6.89 8.88 1.01
CA GLY A 61 -6.49 7.47 1.19
C GLY A 61 -6.56 6.63 -0.07
N ARG A 62 -6.74 7.26 -1.23
CA ARG A 62 -6.56 6.57 -2.52
C ARG A 62 -5.08 6.41 -2.79
N VAL A 63 -4.67 5.20 -3.12
CA VAL A 63 -3.29 4.85 -3.45
C VAL A 63 -3.17 4.58 -4.94
N VAL A 64 -2.08 5.03 -5.55
CA VAL A 64 -1.67 4.65 -6.91
C VAL A 64 -0.36 3.88 -6.87
N GLY A 65 -0.15 2.98 -7.83
CA GLY A 65 1.05 2.14 -7.88
C GLY A 65 0.95 1.06 -8.93
N TYR A 66 1.63 -0.06 -8.71
CA TYR A 66 1.66 -1.21 -9.63
C TYR A 66 1.12 -2.48 -8.99
N SER A 67 0.60 -3.38 -9.83
CA SER A 67 0.06 -4.65 -9.39
C SER A 67 0.16 -5.74 -10.45
N GLY A 68 0.52 -6.92 -9.97
CA GLY A 68 0.56 -8.19 -10.68
C GLY A 68 1.85 -8.50 -11.42
N LEU A 69 1.87 -9.63 -12.11
CA LEU A 69 3.07 -10.16 -12.77
C LEU A 69 3.64 -9.24 -13.86
N ASN A 70 2.77 -8.47 -14.51
CA ASN A 70 3.13 -7.49 -15.53
C ASN A 70 3.30 -6.06 -14.98
N LEU A 71 3.27 -5.87 -13.66
CA LEU A 71 3.39 -4.57 -12.99
C LEU A 71 2.39 -3.52 -13.54
N THR A 72 1.12 -3.90 -13.63
CA THR A 72 0.05 -3.05 -14.18
C THR A 72 -0.18 -1.84 -13.29
N ALA A 73 -0.26 -0.65 -13.87
CA ALA A 73 -0.63 0.55 -13.13
C ALA A 73 -2.07 0.42 -12.58
N VAL A 74 -2.22 0.61 -11.27
CA VAL A 74 -3.51 0.48 -10.59
C VAL A 74 -3.75 1.60 -9.60
N ARG A 75 -5.02 1.72 -9.20
CA ARG A 75 -5.45 2.58 -8.10
C ARG A 75 -6.24 1.76 -7.09
N TRP A 76 -5.76 1.70 -5.85
CA TRP A 76 -6.53 1.14 -4.75
C TRP A 76 -7.37 2.21 -4.08
N THR A 77 -8.58 1.84 -3.72
CA THR A 77 -9.48 2.63 -2.89
C THR A 77 -10.02 1.70 -1.81
N SER A 78 -10.23 2.23 -0.60
CA SER A 78 -10.98 1.50 0.42
C SER A 78 -12.29 0.97 -0.20
N ALA A 79 -12.62 -0.29 0.04
CA ALA A 79 -13.91 -0.82 -0.34
C ALA A 79 -14.98 0.15 0.17
N ARG A 80 -15.80 0.71 -0.73
CA ARG A 80 -16.96 1.46 -0.28
C ARG A 80 -17.79 0.44 0.49
N GLY A 81 -17.96 0.64 1.80
CA GLY A 81 -18.98 -0.07 2.53
C GLY A 81 -20.27 0.12 1.76
N ARG A 82 -20.80 -0.95 1.17
CA ARG A 82 -22.20 -0.97 0.76
C ARG A 82 -22.97 -1.05 2.07
N SER A 83 -23.39 0.10 2.57
CA SER A 83 -24.50 0.19 3.51
C SER A 83 -25.77 -0.34 2.86
#